data_AF-A0A3D8LF41-F1
#
_entry.id   AF-A0A3D8LF41-F1
#
_cell.length_a   1.000
_cell.length_b   1.000
_cell.length_c   1.000
_cell.angle_alpha   90.00
_cell.angle_beta   90.00
_cell.angle_gamma   90.00
#
_symmetry.space_group_name_H-M   'P 1'
#
loop_
_entity.id
_entity.type
_entity.pdbx_description
1 polymer ?
#
loop_
_entity_poly.entity_id
_entity_poly.type
_entity_poly.pdbx_seq_one_letter_code
_entity_poly.pdbx_strand_id
1 'polypeptide(L)'
;MQQTEIKTSIHRGEIIKDAIKASGVAVGVVAEKLGISRKTLYNKFKESSIPYSFVLKLGEVIHHDFSLEFPHLSKTVKKEAPKPQAPVNNNLLLQFDGAPQEPYKPNSMKECEQELVTLQRKYISLLENFNELLLKTSQSK
;
A
#
# COMPACT_ATOMS: atom_id res chain seq x y z
N MET A 1 0.99 -42.25 22.32
CA MET A 1 1.32 -41.36 23.44
C MET A 1 1.85 -40.07 22.86
N GLN A 2 1.10 -38.98 23.04
CA GLN A 2 1.49 -37.64 22.58
C GLN A 2 2.11 -36.90 23.76
N GLN A 3 3.34 -36.42 23.59
CA GLN A 3 4.05 -35.45 24.42
C GLN A 3 5.28 -35.04 23.60
N THR A 4 5.76 -33.81 23.52
CA THR A 4 5.33 -32.45 23.93
C THR A 4 6.50 -31.58 23.46
N GLU A 5 6.24 -30.43 22.85
CA GLU A 5 7.12 -29.28 23.05
C GLU A 5 6.31 -28.02 22.78
N ILE A 6 5.80 -27.43 23.86
CA ILE A 6 5.32 -26.05 23.89
C ILE A 6 6.57 -25.18 23.74
N LYS A 7 6.96 -24.90 22.50
CA LYS A 7 7.96 -23.89 22.21
C LYS A 7 7.22 -22.58 22.04
N THR A 8 7.22 -21.79 23.10
CA THR A 8 6.87 -20.36 23.11
C THR A 8 7.93 -19.58 22.32
N SER A 9 7.96 -19.83 21.02
CA SER A 9 8.68 -19.09 20.00
C SER A 9 7.59 -18.63 19.07
N ILE A 10 7.24 -17.33 19.11
CA ILE A 10 6.23 -16.71 18.26
C ILE A 10 6.48 -17.14 16.81
N HIS A 11 5.73 -18.13 16.34
CA HIS A 11 5.98 -18.78 15.07
C HIS A 11 5.31 -17.93 14.00
N ARG A 12 6.08 -17.08 13.31
CA ARG A 12 5.50 -16.09 12.38
C ARG A 12 4.66 -16.74 11.28
N GLY A 13 5.04 -17.94 10.86
CA GLY A 13 4.29 -18.71 9.88
C GLY A 13 2.90 -19.15 10.36
N GLU A 14 2.71 -19.36 11.67
CA GLU A 14 1.43 -19.75 12.24
C GLU A 14 0.46 -18.56 12.33
N ILE A 15 0.97 -17.40 12.76
CA ILE A 15 0.23 -16.12 12.75
C ILE A 15 -0.26 -15.79 11.33
N ILE A 16 0.60 -15.94 10.34
CA ILE A 16 0.26 -15.70 8.93
C ILE A 16 -0.86 -16.63 8.47
N LYS A 17 -0.79 -17.92 8.83
CA LYS A 17 -1.81 -18.91 8.46
C LYS A 17 -3.16 -18.54 9.06
N ASP A 18 -3.18 -18.13 10.32
CA ASP A 18 -4.40 -17.70 11.01
C ASP A 18 -4.95 -16.39 10.43
N ALA A 19 -4.10 -15.44 10.06
CA ALA A 19 -4.50 -14.21 9.40
C ALA A 19 -5.14 -14.46 8.01
N ILE A 20 -4.58 -15.38 7.22
CA ILE A 20 -5.16 -15.76 5.92
C ILE A 20 -6.53 -16.42 6.13
N LYS A 21 -6.65 -17.28 7.14
CA LYS A 21 -7.93 -17.94 7.48
C LYS A 21 -8.98 -16.94 7.96
N ALA A 22 -8.58 -15.94 8.75
CA ALA A 22 -9.46 -14.87 9.23
C ALA A 22 -9.89 -13.92 8.11
N SER A 23 -9.02 -13.65 7.13
CA SER A 23 -9.32 -12.82 5.97
C SER A 23 -10.29 -13.50 4.98
N GLY A 24 -10.43 -14.82 5.03
CA GLY A 24 -11.32 -15.58 4.14
C GLY A 24 -10.79 -15.73 2.71
N VAL A 25 -9.58 -15.26 2.43
CA VAL A 25 -8.92 -15.38 1.13
C VAL A 25 -8.29 -16.78 1.01
N ALA A 26 -8.53 -17.44 -0.12
CA ALA A 26 -7.94 -18.74 -0.38
C ALA A 26 -6.40 -18.64 -0.50
N VAL A 27 -5.67 -19.58 0.12
CA VAL A 27 -4.21 -19.66 0.09
C VAL A 27 -3.65 -19.69 -1.34
N GLY A 28 -4.40 -20.24 -2.29
CA GLY A 28 -4.04 -20.24 -3.71
C GLY A 28 -3.98 -18.82 -4.31
N VAL A 29 -4.96 -17.99 -4.01
CA VAL A 29 -5.03 -16.59 -4.49
C VAL A 29 -3.88 -15.77 -3.90
N VAL A 30 -3.58 -16.00 -2.62
CA VAL A 30 -2.44 -15.39 -1.94
C VAL A 30 -1.11 -15.76 -2.62
N ALA A 31 -0.93 -17.04 -2.94
CA ALA A 31 0.28 -17.52 -3.61
C ALA A 31 0.45 -16.91 -5.02
N GLU A 32 -0.64 -16.82 -5.78
CA GLU A 32 -0.64 -16.20 -7.12
C GLU A 32 -0.30 -14.71 -7.05
N LYS A 33 -0.89 -13.97 -6.11
CA LYS A 33 -0.61 -12.53 -5.91
C LYS A 33 0.83 -12.27 -5.46
N LEU A 34 1.41 -13.19 -4.68
CA LEU A 34 2.82 -13.12 -4.26
C LEU A 34 3.79 -13.61 -5.34
N GLY A 35 3.32 -14.21 -6.43
CA GLY A 35 4.16 -14.78 -7.48
C GLY A 35 4.97 -16.00 -7.04
N ILE A 36 4.49 -16.76 -6.06
CA ILE A 36 5.17 -17.96 -5.52
C ILE A 36 4.31 -19.20 -5.65
N SER A 37 4.95 -20.38 -5.64
CA SER A 37 4.19 -21.64 -5.62
C SER A 37 3.48 -21.85 -4.28
N ARG A 38 2.31 -22.52 -4.30
CA ARG A 38 1.57 -22.91 -3.08
C ARG A 38 2.44 -23.71 -2.11
N LYS A 39 3.31 -24.59 -2.65
CA LYS A 39 4.27 -25.38 -1.86
C LYS A 39 5.25 -24.47 -1.11
N THR A 40 5.78 -23.46 -1.77
CA THR A 40 6.66 -22.45 -1.16
C THR A 40 5.93 -21.70 -0.05
N LEU A 41 4.67 -21.32 -0.28
CA LEU A 41 3.85 -20.64 0.73
C LEU A 41 3.60 -21.54 1.95
N TYR A 42 3.26 -22.82 1.75
CA TYR A 42 3.11 -23.78 2.85
C TYR A 42 4.41 -24.04 3.62
N ASN A 43 5.55 -24.04 2.93
CA ASN A 43 6.86 -24.14 3.59
C ASN A 43 7.12 -22.91 4.46
N LYS A 44 6.76 -21.71 3.99
CA LYS A 44 6.88 -20.49 4.79
C LYS A 44 6.02 -20.52 6.04
N PHE A 45 4.85 -21.16 6.03
CA PHE A 45 4.06 -21.32 7.25
C PHE A 45 4.72 -22.20 8.32
N LYS A 46 5.74 -22.99 7.96
CA LYS A 46 6.55 -23.81 8.86
C LYS A 46 7.87 -23.14 9.25
N GLU A 47 8.18 -21.97 8.69
CA GLU A 47 9.35 -21.17 9.06
C GLU A 47 9.03 -20.30 10.28
N SER A 48 9.86 -20.41 11.32
CA SER A 48 9.70 -19.61 12.54
C SER A 48 10.06 -18.14 12.32
N SER A 49 10.96 -17.86 11.38
CA SER A 49 11.37 -16.51 11.00
C SER A 49 11.04 -16.25 9.54
N ILE A 50 10.10 -15.32 9.31
CA ILE A 50 9.72 -14.85 7.99
C ILE A 50 10.16 -13.38 7.88
N PRO A 51 10.76 -12.97 6.75
CA PRO A 51 11.18 -11.58 6.55
C PRO A 51 9.97 -10.65 6.52
N TYR A 52 10.11 -9.47 7.12
CA TYR A 52 9.05 -8.48 7.22
C TYR A 52 8.53 -8.02 5.86
N SER A 53 9.41 -7.90 4.86
CA SER A 53 9.02 -7.55 3.49
C SER A 53 8.01 -8.52 2.88
N PHE A 54 8.06 -9.79 3.27
CA PHE A 54 7.09 -10.80 2.84
C PHE A 54 5.76 -10.65 3.59
N VAL A 55 5.81 -10.40 4.89
CA VAL A 55 4.63 -10.16 5.73
C VAL A 55 3.85 -8.92 5.26
N LEU A 56 4.56 -7.84 4.90
CA LEU A 56 3.96 -6.60 4.42
C LEU A 56 3.21 -6.82 3.09
N LYS A 57 3.86 -7.47 2.12
CA LYS A 57 3.22 -7.84 0.84
C LYS A 57 2.02 -8.75 1.05
N LEU A 58 2.13 -9.70 1.97
CA LEU A 58 1.01 -10.55 2.33
C LEU A 58 -0.15 -9.74 2.91
N GLY A 59 0.13 -8.84 3.86
CA GLY A 59 -0.88 -7.98 4.50
C GLY A 59 -1.62 -7.10 3.53
N GLU A 60 -0.94 -6.57 2.51
CA GLU A 60 -1.55 -5.83 1.41
C GLU A 60 -2.51 -6.69 0.59
N VAL A 61 -2.15 -7.96 0.33
CA VAL A 61 -2.98 -8.91 -0.42
C VAL A 61 -4.23 -9.34 0.35
N ILE A 62 -4.12 -9.50 1.67
CA ILE A 62 -5.24 -9.96 2.51
C ILE A 62 -5.97 -8.82 3.26
N HIS A 63 -5.60 -7.57 2.97
CA HIS A 63 -6.05 -6.35 3.66
C HIS A 63 -6.01 -6.46 5.20
N HIS A 64 -4.95 -7.07 5.74
CA HIS A 64 -4.76 -7.31 7.16
C HIS A 64 -3.54 -6.56 7.68
N ASP A 65 -3.69 -5.87 8.80
CA ASP A 65 -2.61 -5.16 9.47
C ASP A 65 -1.87 -6.09 10.44
N PHE A 66 -0.66 -6.49 10.06
CA PHE A 66 0.21 -7.34 10.86
C PHE A 66 1.01 -6.57 11.94
N SER A 67 0.82 -5.25 12.06
CA SER A 67 1.50 -4.40 13.06
C SER A 67 1.17 -4.81 14.50
N LEU A 68 -0.05 -5.30 14.73
CA LEU A 68 -0.52 -5.78 16.04
C LEU A 68 0.17 -7.08 16.47
N GLU A 69 0.40 -7.99 15.53
CA GLU A 69 0.92 -9.34 15.79
C GLU A 69 2.45 -9.41 15.83
N PHE A 70 3.14 -8.44 15.21
CA PHE A 70 4.61 -8.38 15.20
C PHE A 70 5.21 -7.12 15.85
N PRO A 71 4.93 -6.85 17.14
CA PRO A 71 5.44 -5.67 17.85
C PRO A 71 6.97 -5.70 18.09
N HIS A 72 7.64 -6.83 17.89
CA HIS A 72 9.11 -6.93 18.00
C HIS A 72 9.86 -6.59 16.70
N LEU A 73 9.18 -6.66 15.54
CA LEU A 73 9.76 -6.29 14.24
C LEU A 73 9.69 -4.78 13.98
N SER A 74 8.83 -4.06 14.70
CA SER A 74 8.67 -2.61 14.60
C SER A 74 9.86 -1.83 15.16
N LYS A 75 10.83 -2.47 15.84
CA LYS A 75 11.92 -1.73 16.51
C LYS A 75 13.00 -1.16 15.57
N THR A 76 12.96 -1.45 14.26
CA THR A 76 13.77 -0.74 13.25
C THR A 76 12.95 0.23 12.39
N VAL A 77 11.68 0.46 12.71
CA VAL A 77 10.93 1.61 12.22
C VAL A 77 10.47 2.37 13.44
N LYS A 78 11.21 3.43 13.78
CA LYS A 78 10.85 4.40 14.80
C LYS A 78 9.33 4.64 14.74
N LYS A 79 8.69 4.34 15.87
CA LYS A 79 7.32 4.69 16.20
C LYS A 79 7.10 6.17 15.89
N GLU A 80 6.31 6.47 14.87
CA GLU A 80 5.38 7.59 14.96
C GLU A 80 4.02 7.00 15.35
N ALA A 81 3.50 7.47 16.49
CA ALA A 81 2.15 7.18 16.94
C ALA A 81 1.13 7.93 16.03
N PRO A 82 -0.16 7.56 16.07
CA PRO A 82 -1.03 7.51 14.92
C PRO A 82 -1.35 8.89 14.35
N LYS A 83 -1.02 9.09 13.07
CA LYS A 83 -1.73 10.03 12.22
C LYS A 83 -2.47 9.24 11.14
N PRO A 84 -3.78 9.46 10.95
CA PRO A 84 -4.43 8.99 9.74
C PRO A 84 -3.79 9.72 8.54
N GLN A 85 -3.57 8.97 7.45
CA GLN A 85 -3.20 9.40 6.09
C GLN A 85 -1.68 9.48 5.80
N ALA A 86 -1.23 8.70 4.80
CA ALA A 86 -0.67 9.27 3.57
C ALA A 86 -0.53 8.18 2.46
N PRO A 87 -0.95 8.46 1.21
CA PRO A 87 -0.73 7.60 0.05
C PRO A 87 0.71 7.71 -0.45
N VAL A 88 1.23 6.60 -0.99
CA VAL A 88 2.53 6.54 -1.68
C VAL A 88 2.54 7.49 -2.88
N ASN A 89 3.41 8.49 -2.81
CA ASN A 89 3.61 9.50 -3.84
C ASN A 89 4.79 9.06 -4.70
N ASN A 90 4.56 8.71 -5.97
CA ASN A 90 5.61 8.39 -6.95
C ASN A 90 6.25 9.65 -7.54
N ASN A 91 6.38 10.73 -6.75
CA ASN A 91 6.90 11.99 -7.24
C ASN A 91 8.32 12.22 -6.72
N LEU A 92 9.27 12.01 -7.62
CA LEU A 92 10.63 12.55 -7.57
C LEU A 92 10.56 14.01 -7.12
N LEU A 93 10.98 14.29 -5.89
CA LEU A 93 10.91 15.62 -5.29
C LEU A 93 11.96 16.54 -5.95
N LEU A 94 11.55 17.28 -6.98
CA LEU A 94 12.24 18.52 -7.35
C LEU A 94 11.92 19.56 -6.28
N GLN A 95 12.96 20.14 -5.67
CA GLN A 95 12.82 21.35 -4.87
C GLN A 95 12.27 22.46 -5.75
N PHE A 96 10.98 22.76 -5.61
CA PHE A 96 10.41 24.03 -6.02
C PHE A 96 10.46 24.98 -4.82
N ASP A 97 11.09 26.14 -5.00
CA ASP A 97 11.29 27.20 -4.00
C ASP A 97 9.98 27.92 -3.56
N GLY A 98 8.84 27.23 -3.59
CA GLY A 98 7.55 27.73 -3.16
C GLY A 98 7.22 27.22 -1.76
N ALA A 99 6.85 28.14 -0.87
CA ALA A 99 6.54 27.94 0.55
C ALA A 99 5.77 26.65 0.91
N PRO A 100 5.95 26.11 2.14
CA PRO A 100 5.35 24.84 2.57
C PRO A 100 3.84 24.84 2.37
N GLN A 101 3.36 24.08 1.40
CA GLN A 101 1.93 23.78 1.31
C GLN A 101 1.64 22.76 2.42
N GLU A 102 0.83 23.16 3.41
CA GLU A 102 0.34 22.22 4.42
C GLU A 102 -0.37 21.05 3.73
N PRO A 103 -0.27 19.83 4.29
CA PRO A 103 -0.89 18.65 3.72
C PRO A 103 -2.40 18.89 3.52
N TYR A 104 -2.80 18.89 2.25
CA TYR A 104 -4.16 19.15 1.81
C TYR A 104 -5.15 18.18 2.48
N LYS A 105 -6.03 18.72 3.35
CA LYS A 105 -7.11 17.99 4.01
C LYS A 105 -8.45 18.53 3.48
N PRO A 106 -9.19 17.78 2.65
CA PRO A 106 -10.51 18.20 2.23
C PRO A 106 -11.46 18.19 3.43
N ASN A 107 -12.04 19.34 3.78
CA ASN A 107 -12.84 19.53 4.99
C ASN A 107 -14.34 19.19 4.78
N SER A 108 -14.75 18.81 3.57
CA SER A 108 -16.12 18.35 3.29
C SER A 108 -16.18 17.53 1.99
N MET A 109 -17.07 16.53 1.93
CA MET A 109 -17.29 15.72 0.71
C MET A 109 -17.65 16.60 -0.51
N LYS A 110 -18.38 17.70 -0.28
CA LYS A 110 -18.77 18.64 -1.34
C LYS A 110 -17.59 19.45 -1.88
N GLU A 111 -16.59 19.76 -1.05
CA GLU A 111 -15.39 20.49 -1.48
C GLU A 111 -14.51 19.61 -2.37
N CYS A 112 -14.39 18.32 -2.04
CA CYS A 112 -13.68 17.36 -2.87
C CYS A 112 -14.30 17.24 -4.28
N GLU A 113 -15.63 17.19 -4.36
CA GLU A 113 -16.35 17.17 -5.63
C GLU A 113 -16.15 18.48 -6.43
N GLN A 114 -16.23 19.63 -5.77
CA GLN A 114 -16.00 20.93 -6.41
C GLN A 114 -14.57 21.07 -6.93
N GLU A 115 -13.59 20.59 -6.19
CA GLU A 115 -12.20 20.61 -6.62
C GLU A 115 -11.95 19.65 -7.78
N LEU A 116 -12.55 18.46 -7.77
CA LEU A 116 -12.49 17.54 -8.90
C LEU A 116 -13.02 18.21 -10.18
N VAL A 117 -14.16 18.89 -10.08
CA VAL A 117 -14.75 19.65 -11.20
C VAL A 117 -13.81 20.77 -11.65
N THR A 118 -13.19 21.48 -10.70
CA THR A 118 -12.25 22.57 -11.00
C THR A 118 -11.01 22.05 -11.72
N LEU A 119 -10.47 20.92 -11.27
CA LEU A 119 -9.30 20.30 -11.87
C LEU A 119 -9.62 19.76 -13.26
N GLN A 120 -10.79 19.13 -13.42
CA GLN A 120 -11.27 18.67 -14.72
C GLN A 120 -11.39 19.83 -15.71
N ARG A 121 -11.96 20.98 -15.30
CA ARG A 121 -12.04 22.18 -16.14
C ARG A 121 -10.65 22.68 -16.56
N LYS A 122 -9.71 22.77 -15.61
CA LYS A 122 -8.33 23.19 -15.91
C LYS A 122 -7.66 22.26 -16.93
N TYR A 123 -7.85 20.95 -16.79
CA TYR A 123 -7.29 19.97 -17.72
C TYR A 123 -7.90 20.09 -19.11
N ILE A 124 -9.23 20.24 -19.21
CA ILE A 124 -9.92 20.46 -20.49
C ILE A 124 -9.38 21.72 -21.17
N SER A 125 -9.30 22.85 -20.47
CA SER A 125 -8.76 24.09 -21.05
C SER A 125 -7.30 23.95 -21.50
N LEU A 126 -6.49 23.18 -20.77
CA LEU A 126 -5.12 22.90 -21.18
C LEU A 126 -5.06 22.07 -22.47
N LEU A 127 -5.90 21.04 -22.58
CA LEU A 127 -6.00 20.22 -23.80
C LEU A 127 -6.50 21.04 -24.99
N GLU A 128 -7.49 21.91 -24.79
CA GLU A 128 -8.00 22.81 -25.81
C GLU A 128 -6.92 23.75 -26.32
N ASN A 129 -6.17 24.40 -25.42
CA ASN A 129 -5.06 25.28 -25.78
C ASN A 129 -3.94 24.52 -26.52
N PHE A 130 -3.63 23.30 -26.08
CA PHE A 130 -2.65 22.46 -26.77
C PHE A 130 -3.11 22.08 -28.19
N ASN A 131 -4.37 21.67 -28.34
CA ASN A 131 -4.95 21.37 -29.64
C ASN A 131 -4.97 22.60 -30.55
N GLU A 132 -5.30 23.77 -30.01
CA GLU A 132 -5.24 25.04 -30.74
C GLU A 132 -3.81 25.34 -31.23
N LEU A 133 -2.80 25.07 -30.40
CA LEU A 133 -1.39 25.24 -30.77
C LEU A 133 -0.96 24.25 -31.89
N LEU A 134 -1.43 23.00 -31.83
CA LEU A 134 -1.20 22.01 -32.90
C LEU A 134 -1.86 22.44 -34.22
N LEU A 135 -3.08 22.98 -34.16
CA LEU A 135 -3.78 23.52 -35.32
C LEU A 135 -3.02 24.70 -35.92
N LYS A 136 -2.59 25.66 -35.10
CA LYS A 136 -1.81 26.83 -35.55
C LYS A 136 -0.50 26.44 -36.23
N THR A 137 0.22 25.45 -35.69
CA THR A 137 1.49 25.00 -36.28
C THR A 137 1.29 24.19 -37.57
N SER A 138 0.17 23.47 -37.71
CA SER A 138 -0.16 22.72 -38.93
C SER A 138 -0.66 23.60 -40.08
N GLN A 139 -1.32 24.72 -39.78
CA GLN A 139 -1.83 25.69 -40.78
C GLN A 139 -0.78 26.74 -41.20
N SER A 140 0.37 26.80 -40.51
CA SER A 140 1.46 27.75 -40.78
C SER A 140 2.53 27.19 -41.74
N LYS A 141 2.17 26.23 -42.61
CA LYS A 141 3.09 25.60 -43.55
C LYS A 141 2.58 25.66 -44.99
#